data_AF-A0A291RII8-F1
#
_entry.id   AF-A0A291RII8-F1
#
_cell.length_a   1.000
_cell.length_b   1.000
_cell.length_c   1.000
_cell.angle_alpha   90.00
_cell.angle_beta   90.00
_cell.angle_gamma   90.00
#
_symmetry.space_group_name_H-M   'P 1'
#
loop_
_entity.id
_entity.type
_entity.pdbx_description
1 polymer ?
#
loop_
_entity_poly.entity_id
_entity_poly.type
_entity_poly.pdbx_seq_one_letter_code
_entity_poly.pdbx_strand_id
1 'polypeptide(L)' 'MIMVDTLTRAEYDHRQYLGSAGPASGLAPDVQARWREEFPDWAGRYWAFQPDTDYPTTQPQLFWLRPVNVAARGKESK' A
#
# COMPACT_ATOMS: atom_id res chain seq x y z
N MET A 1 17.55 3.69 -0.40
CA MET A 1 16.29 4.19 0.17
C MET A 1 15.17 3.60 -0.67
N ILE A 2 14.32 2.73 -0.11
CA ILE A 2 13.18 2.18 -0.87
C ILE A 2 12.06 3.21 -0.80
N MET A 3 11.69 3.77 -1.95
CA MET A 3 10.65 4.78 -2.03
C MET A 3 9.27 4.15 -1.83
N VAL A 4 8.43 4.80 -1.04
CA VAL A 4 7.05 4.36 -0.76
C VAL A 4 6.12 5.07 -1.73
N ASP A 5 5.37 4.27 -2.49
CA ASP A 5 4.41 4.79 -3.46
C ASP A 5 3.29 5.57 -2.77
N THR A 6 2.85 6.65 -3.41
CA THR A 6 1.76 7.50 -2.92
C THR A 6 0.57 7.39 -3.86
N LEU A 7 -0.50 6.74 -3.37
CA LEU A 7 -1.75 6.63 -4.10
C LEU A 7 -2.59 7.90 -3.92
N THR A 8 -3.37 8.26 -4.94
CA THR A 8 -4.47 9.20 -4.71
C THR A 8 -5.51 8.58 -3.78
N ARG A 9 -6.31 9.43 -3.13
CA ARG A 9 -7.37 8.95 -2.25
C ARG A 9 -8.38 8.07 -2.99
N ALA A 10 -8.76 8.45 -4.22
CA ALA A 10 -9.69 7.68 -5.04
C ALA A 10 -9.14 6.30 -5.42
N GLU A 11 -7.86 6.20 -5.77
CA GLU A 11 -7.22 4.91 -6.05
C GLU A 11 -7.17 4.01 -4.80
N TYR A 12 -6.84 4.59 -3.65
CA TYR A 12 -6.84 3.86 -2.39
C TYR A 12 -8.24 3.34 -2.04
N ASP A 13 -9.26 4.21 -2.10
CA ASP A 13 -10.63 3.82 -1.78
C ASP A 13 -11.14 2.72 -2.74
N HIS A 14 -10.81 2.82 -4.04
CA HIS A 14 -11.13 1.79 -5.03
C HIS A 14 -10.43 0.45 -4.73
N ARG A 15 -9.13 0.47 -4.43
CA ARG A 15 -8.39 -0.74 -4.06
C ARG A 15 -8.90 -1.35 -2.75
N GLN A 16 -9.23 -0.52 -1.77
CA GLN A 16 -9.79 -0.96 -0.49
C GLN A 16 -11.16 -1.63 -0.70
N TYR A 17 -12.02 -1.06 -1.55
CA TYR A 17 -13.31 -1.66 -1.91
C TYR A 17 -13.14 -3.06 -2.53
N LEU A 18 -12.11 -3.24 -3.36
CA LEU A 18 -11.76 -4.54 -3.94
C LEU A 18 -11.00 -5.48 -2.98
N GLY A 19 -10.77 -5.07 -1.73
CA GLY A 19 -9.99 -5.84 -0.75
C GLY A 19 -8.50 -5.92 -1.05
N SER A 20 -7.98 -5.07 -1.94
CA SER A 20 -6.58 -5.04 -2.37
C SER A 20 -5.73 -3.96 -1.70
N ALA A 21 -6.31 -3.21 -0.75
CA ALA A 21 -5.63 -2.27 0.11
C ALA A 21 -6.34 -2.18 1.46
N GLY A 22 -5.64 -1.68 2.48
CA GLY A 22 -6.22 -1.55 3.80
C GLY A 22 -5.40 -0.73 4.79
N PRO A 23 -5.90 -0.58 6.03
CA PRO A 23 -5.19 0.12 7.08
C PRO A 23 -4.06 -0.76 7.65
N ALA A 24 -2.95 -0.13 8.04
CA ALA A 24 -1.81 -0.79 8.67
C ALA A 24 -2.20 -1.51 9.97
N SER A 25 -3.26 -1.08 10.65
CA SER A 25 -3.81 -1.75 11.84
C SER A 25 -4.31 -3.18 11.56
N GLY A 26 -4.57 -3.54 10.31
CA GLY A 26 -4.89 -4.90 9.90
C GLY A 26 -3.67 -5.80 9.72
N LEU A 27 -2.45 -5.27 9.82
CA LEU A 27 -1.20 -6.02 9.70
C LEU A 27 -0.70 -6.50 11.06
N ALA A 28 0.02 -7.61 11.04
CA ALA A 28 0.74 -8.09 12.22
C ALA A 28 1.72 -7.02 12.75
N PRO A 29 1.85 -6.85 14.08
CA PRO A 29 2.72 -5.83 14.68
C PRO A 29 4.17 -5.89 14.20
N ASP A 30 4.72 -7.11 14.06
CA ASP A 30 6.09 -7.32 13.58
C ASP A 30 6.30 -6.82 12.15
N VAL A 31 5.28 -6.96 11.29
CA VAL A 31 5.32 -6.43 9.92
C VAL A 31 5.34 -4.90 9.94
N GLN A 32 4.53 -4.27 10.79
CA GLN A 32 4.51 -2.81 10.92
C GLN A 32 5.85 -2.28 11.46
N ALA A 33 6.43 -2.95 12.46
CA ALA A 33 7.72 -2.58 13.04
C ALA A 33 8.83 -2.67 11.99
N ARG A 34 8.94 -3.82 11.32
CA ARG A 34 9.90 -4.06 10.25
C ARG A 34 9.76 -3.02 9.12
N TRP A 35 8.53 -2.74 8.67
CA TRP A 35 8.33 -1.76 7.61
C TRP A 35 8.69 -0.32 8.00
N ARG A 36 8.57 0.06 9.28
CA ARG A 36 9.04 1.38 9.73
C ARG A 36 10.56 1.51 9.64
N GLU A 37 11.29 0.41 9.80
CA GLU A 37 12.75 0.38 9.65
C GLU A 37 13.16 0.37 8.17
N GLU A 38 12.49 -0.43 7.34
CA GLU A 38 12.83 -0.59 5.92
C GLU A 38 12.36 0.59 5.04
N PHE A 39 11.26 1.26 5.42
CA PHE A 39 10.59 2.28 4.64
C PHE A 39 10.36 3.57 5.48
N PRO A 40 11.40 4.38 5.71
CA PRO A 40 11.31 5.56 6.56
C PRO A 40 10.33 6.63 6.03
N ASP A 41 10.05 6.64 4.72
CA ASP A 41 9.08 7.55 4.10
C ASP A 41 7.62 7.09 4.23
N TRP A 42 7.38 5.90 4.79
CA TRP A 42 6.04 5.39 4.99
C TRP A 42 5.39 6.05 6.22
N ALA A 43 4.21 6.63 6.05
CA ALA A 43 3.47 7.26 7.13
C ALA A 43 2.91 6.26 8.16
N GLY A 44 3.10 4.95 7.96
CA GLY A 44 2.67 3.90 8.89
C GLY A 44 1.16 3.67 8.92
N ARG A 45 0.43 4.08 7.88
CA ARG A 45 -1.04 4.11 7.88
C ARG A 45 -1.71 3.09 6.98
N TYR A 46 -1.12 2.79 5.82
CA TYR A 46 -1.80 2.05 4.76
C TYR A 46 -0.90 1.03 4.07
N TRP A 47 -1.51 -0.02 3.56
CA TRP A 47 -0.87 -1.03 2.73
C TRP A 47 -1.70 -1.30 1.48
N ALA A 48 -1.06 -1.84 0.45
CA ALA A 48 -1.74 -2.35 -0.74
C ALA A 48 -1.06 -3.63 -1.25
N PHE A 49 -1.81 -4.44 -1.99
CA PHE A 49 -1.24 -5.50 -2.80
C PHE A 49 -0.64 -4.91 -4.09
N GLN A 50 0.50 -5.45 -4.50
CA GLN A 50 1.12 -5.20 -5.80
C GLN A 50 1.32 -6.54 -6.51
N PRO A 51 0.90 -6.69 -7.78
CA PRO A 51 1.18 -7.89 -8.54
C PRO A 51 2.69 -8.06 -8.73
N ASP A 52 3.16 -9.29 -8.63
CA ASP A 52 4.50 -9.68 -9.04
C ASP A 52 4.59 -9.67 -10.57
N THR A 53 5.32 -8.71 -11.13
CA THR A 53 5.48 -8.56 -12.59
C THR A 53 6.43 -9.57 -13.22
N ASP A 54 7.29 -10.21 -12.42
CA ASP A 54 8.23 -11.24 -12.87
C ASP A 54 7.61 -12.66 -12.81
N TYR A 55 6.41 -12.78 -12.24
CA TYR A 55 5.73 -14.06 -12.13
C TYR A 55 5.10 -14.49 -13.47
N PRO A 56 5.29 -15.75 -13.90
CA PRO A 56 4.81 -16.21 -15.21
C PRO A 56 3.28 -16.18 -15.30
N THR A 57 2.76 -15.59 -16.37
CA THR A 57 1.32 -15.42 -16.64
C THR A 57 0.57 -16.72 -16.91
N THR A 58 1.30 -17.83 -17.05
CA THR A 58 0.75 -19.19 -17.16
C THR A 58 0.30 -19.77 -15.81
N GLN A 59 0.53 -19.05 -14.72
CA GLN A 59 0.15 -19.42 -13.36
C GLN A 59 -0.73 -18.34 -12.71
N PRO A 60 -1.45 -18.65 -11.61
CA PRO A 60 -2.16 -17.64 -10.83
C PRO A 60 -1.21 -16.54 -10.36
N GLN A 61 -1.61 -15.28 -10.53
CA GLN A 61 -0.81 -14.11 -10.14
C GLN A 61 -0.50 -14.13 -8.64
N LEU A 62 0.78 -13.99 -8.29
CA LEU A 62 1.20 -13.69 -6.91
C LEU A 62 1.13 -12.19 -6.63
N PHE A 63 0.73 -11.85 -5.40
CA PHE A 63 0.66 -10.47 -4.93
C PHE A 63 1.54 -10.29 -3.70
N TRP A 64 2.34 -9.23 -3.73
CA TRP A 64 3.14 -8.80 -2.59
C TRP A 64 2.40 -7.75 -1.78
N LEU A 65 2.48 -7.87 -0.46
CA LEU A 65 2.05 -6.82 0.44
C LEU A 65 3.12 -5.72 0.45
N ARG A 66 2.72 -4.46 0.24
CA ARG A 66 3.66 -3.32 0.29
C ARG A 66 3.11 -2.13 1.09
N PRO A 67 4.00 -1.33 1.73
CA PRO A 67 3.60 -0.05 2.31
C PRO A 67 3.20 0.93 1.21
N VAL A 68 2.15 1.71 1.46
CA VAL A 68 1.75 2.84 0.61
C VAL A 68 1.41 4.05 1.45
N ASN A 69 1.64 5.24 0.90
CA ASN A 69 1.08 6.48 1.38
C ASN A 69 -0.20 6.81 0.59
N VAL A 70 -1.05 7.64 1.17
CA VAL A 70 -2.25 8.15 0.49
C VAL A 70 -2.18 9.66 0.52
N ALA A 71 -2.29 10.28 -0.64
CA ALA A 71 -2.29 11.72 -0.78
C ALA A 71 -3.37 12.34 0.13
N ALA A 72 -3.01 13.42 0.82
CA ALA A 72 -3.99 14.20 1.57
C ALA A 72 -5.10 14.65 0.60
N ARG A 73 -6.35 14.63 1.08
CA ARG A 73 -7.48 15.19 0.32
C ARG A 73 -7.10 16.65 0.04
N GLY A 74 -6.87 16.99 -1.24
CA GLY A 74 -6.70 18.38 -1.62
C GLY A 74 -7.90 19.15 -1.10
N LYS A 75 -7.67 20.29 -0.43
CA LYS A 75 -8.78 21.18 -0.11
C LYS A 75 -9.37 21.61 -1.45
N GLU A 76 -10.55 21.10 -1.78
CA GLU A 76 -11.40 21.73 -2.78
C GLU A 76 -11.73 23.12 -2.22
N SER A 77 -11.01 24.14 -2.71
CA SER A 77 -11.43 25.52 -2.53
C SER A 77 -12.77 25.66 -3.24
N LYS A 78 -13.79 25.90 -2.44
CA LYS A 78 -15.17 26.20 -2.81
C LYS A 78 -15.27 27.31 -3.87
#